data_AF-A0AAX4HPQ2-F1
#
_entry.id   AF-A0AAX4HPQ2-F1
#
_cell.length_a   1.000
_cell.length_b   1.000
_cell.length_c   1.000
_cell.angle_alpha   90.00
_cell.angle_beta   90.00
_cell.angle_gamma   90.00
#
_symmetry.space_group_name_H-M   'P 1'
#
loop_
_entity.id
_entity.type
_entity.pdbx_description
1 polymer ?
#
loop_
_entity_poly.entity_id
_entity_poly.type
_entity_poly.pdbx_seq_one_letter_code
_entity_poly.pdbx_strand_id
1 'polypeptide(L)'
;MSCKIEFLDSDKAPVELKEGDCLSEKLTIHNSPILFGCRIGICGTCAIEVVDQEKPLHERTHDEKEFLGAMAPGRDEVRLACQIHINTNIKIKKTDI
;
A
#
# COMPACT_ATOMS: atom_id res chain seq x y z
N MET A 1 -4.66 -17.54 -2.57
CA MET A 1 -3.26 -18.03 -2.40
C MET A 1 -2.59 -17.17 -1.33
N SER A 2 -1.30 -17.36 -0.98
CA SER A 2 -0.57 -16.39 -0.15
C SER A 2 0.15 -15.37 -1.03
N CYS A 3 0.25 -14.14 -0.56
CA CYS A 3 0.89 -13.02 -1.21
C CYS A 3 1.95 -12.44 -0.27
N LYS A 4 3.15 -12.18 -0.80
CA LYS A 4 4.28 -11.65 -0.06
C LYS A 4 4.42 -10.15 -0.30
N ILE A 5 4.64 -9.40 0.78
CA ILE A 5 4.91 -7.97 0.76
C ILE A 5 6.33 -7.74 1.24
N GLU A 6 7.18 -7.16 0.40
CA GLU A 6 8.54 -6.78 0.74
C GLU A 6 8.67 -5.26 0.89
N PHE A 7 9.35 -4.82 1.96
CA PHE A 7 9.57 -3.40 2.24
C PHE A 7 11.01 -3.04 1.86
N LEU A 8 11.20 -2.19 0.84
CA LEU A 8 12.52 -1.92 0.27
C LEU A 8 13.36 -0.89 1.05
N ASP A 9 12.71 -0.09 1.88
CA ASP A 9 13.30 1.02 2.65
C ASP A 9 13.25 0.77 4.16
N SER A 10 13.13 -0.50 4.57
CA SER A 10 12.97 -0.88 5.97
C SER A 10 13.64 -2.20 6.30
N ASP A 11 14.15 -2.32 7.52
CA ASP A 11 14.68 -3.59 8.07
C ASP A 11 13.56 -4.58 8.49
N LYS A 12 12.30 -4.24 8.25
CA LYS A 12 11.18 -5.13 8.54
C LYS A 12 11.23 -6.34 7.61
N ALA A 13 11.08 -7.53 8.19
CA ALA A 13 10.96 -8.76 7.43
C ALA A 13 9.72 -8.70 6.50
N PRO A 14 9.77 -9.37 5.34
CA PRO A 14 8.60 -9.50 4.48
C PRO A 14 7.41 -10.13 5.22
N VAL A 15 6.20 -9.71 4.86
CA VAL A 15 4.96 -10.21 5.45
C VAL A 15 4.21 -11.06 4.41
N GLU A 16 3.77 -12.25 4.82
CA GLU A 16 2.88 -13.09 4.03
C GLU A 16 1.43 -12.89 4.47
N LEU A 17 0.57 -12.55 3.52
CA LEU A 17 -0.86 -12.37 3.71
C LEU A 17 -1.64 -13.31 2.81
N LYS A 18 -2.94 -13.49 3.09
CA LYS A 18 -3.83 -14.18 2.16
C LYS A 18 -4.24 -13.20 1.06
N GLU A 19 -4.36 -13.73 -0.15
CA GLU A 19 -5.03 -13.03 -1.23
C GLU A 19 -6.42 -12.53 -0.80
N GLY A 20 -6.71 -11.26 -1.08
CA GLY A 20 -7.90 -10.54 -0.64
C GLY A 20 -7.74 -9.83 0.71
N ASP A 21 -6.68 -10.07 1.48
CA ASP A 21 -6.46 -9.36 2.75
C ASP A 21 -6.24 -7.86 2.52
N CYS A 22 -6.94 -7.04 3.31
CA CYS A 22 -6.72 -5.60 3.33
C CYS A 22 -5.44 -5.26 4.12
N LEU A 23 -4.54 -4.47 3.54
CA LEU A 23 -3.27 -4.15 4.19
C LEU A 23 -3.46 -3.37 5.50
N SER A 24 -4.45 -2.49 5.59
CA SER A 24 -4.72 -1.73 6.83
C SER A 24 -5.21 -2.57 8.00
N GLU A 25 -5.70 -3.79 7.72
CA GLU A 25 -6.16 -4.72 8.75
C GLU A 25 -5.04 -5.66 9.21
N LYS A 26 -4.08 -5.97 8.33
CA LYS A 26 -3.02 -6.96 8.61
C LYS A 26 -1.66 -6.35 8.96
N LEU A 27 -1.38 -5.17 8.45
CA LEU A 27 -0.13 -4.47 8.73
C LEU A 27 -0.28 -3.61 9.98
N THR A 28 0.73 -3.67 10.83
CA THR A 28 0.84 -2.97 12.10
C THR A 28 2.24 -2.39 12.24
N ILE A 29 2.43 -1.49 13.20
CA ILE A 29 3.76 -0.92 13.51
C ILE A 29 4.81 -1.98 13.89
N HIS A 30 4.37 -3.18 14.29
CA HIS A 30 5.26 -4.26 14.70
C HIS A 30 5.83 -5.01 13.49
N ASN A 31 5.04 -5.26 12.44
CA ASN A 31 5.43 -6.06 11.28
C ASN A 31 5.64 -5.26 9.98
N SER A 32 5.36 -3.96 9.98
CA SER A 32 5.44 -3.11 8.80
C SER A 32 5.96 -1.71 9.17
N PRO A 33 6.67 -1.02 8.26
CA PRO A 33 7.04 0.39 8.43
C PRO A 33 5.87 1.37 8.17
N ILE A 34 4.74 0.87 7.68
CA ILE A 34 3.62 1.70 7.23
C ILE A 34 2.75 2.13 8.42
N LEU A 35 2.45 3.42 8.48
CA LEU A 35 1.51 3.98 9.44
C LEU A 35 0.14 4.15 8.81
N PHE A 36 -0.91 3.91 9.60
CA PHE A 36 -2.30 4.03 9.16
C PHE A 36 -3.00 5.10 9.99
N GLY A 37 -3.45 6.17 9.32
CA GLY A 37 -4.26 7.24 9.89
C GLY A 37 -5.75 6.97 9.72
N CYS A 38 -6.38 7.61 8.72
CA CYS A 38 -7.83 7.58 8.52
C CYS A 38 -8.41 6.24 8.03
N ARG A 39 -7.60 5.43 7.31
CA ARG A 39 -7.99 4.16 6.67
C ARG A 39 -9.10 4.25 5.61
N ILE A 40 -9.59 5.44 5.29
CA ILE A 40 -10.66 5.68 4.32
C ILE A 40 -10.18 6.41 3.06
N GLY A 41 -8.87 6.47 2.81
CA GLY A 41 -8.32 6.97 1.54
C GLY A 41 -8.15 8.49 1.42
N ILE A 42 -8.21 9.26 2.52
CA ILE A 42 -8.24 10.75 2.45
C ILE A 42 -7.07 11.48 3.15
N CYS A 43 -6.11 10.79 3.77
CA CYS A 43 -5.10 11.45 4.63
C CYS A 43 -3.63 11.24 4.24
N GLY A 44 -3.31 10.35 3.30
CA GLY A 44 -1.93 10.13 2.85
C GLY A 44 -0.96 9.47 3.84
N THR A 45 -1.31 9.31 5.13
CA THR A 45 -0.39 8.72 6.14
C THR A 45 0.12 7.33 5.76
N CYS A 46 -0.69 6.57 5.02
CA CYS A 46 -0.35 5.23 4.52
C CYS A 46 0.14 5.24 3.07
N ALA A 47 0.64 6.36 2.56
CA ALA A 47 1.14 6.46 1.20
C ALA A 47 2.39 5.58 1.03
N ILE A 48 2.37 4.81 -0.05
CA ILE A 48 3.47 3.93 -0.46
C ILE A 48 3.69 4.08 -1.96
N GLU A 49 4.89 3.74 -2.41
CA GLU A 49 5.16 3.50 -3.81
C GLU A 49 5.24 2.00 -4.06
N VAL A 50 4.49 1.51 -5.04
CA VAL A 50 4.57 0.13 -5.54
C VAL A 50 5.71 0.09 -6.55
N VAL A 51 6.83 -0.49 -6.13
CA VAL A 51 8.08 -0.54 -6.92
C VAL A 51 8.09 -1.74 -7.86
N ASP A 52 7.50 -2.86 -7.42
CA ASP A 52 7.40 -4.09 -8.19
C ASP A 52 6.11 -4.82 -7.83
N GLN A 53 5.46 -5.42 -8.82
CA GLN A 53 4.25 -6.23 -8.65
C GLN A 53 4.22 -7.32 -9.73
N GLU A 54 3.95 -8.57 -9.36
CA GLU A 54 3.91 -9.65 -10.36
C GLU A 54 2.66 -9.56 -11.26
N LYS A 55 1.60 -8.93 -10.75
CA LYS A 55 0.35 -8.67 -11.46
C LYS A 55 -0.17 -7.27 -11.11
N PRO A 56 -1.03 -6.65 -11.94
CA PRO A 56 -1.68 -5.41 -11.57
C PRO A 56 -2.52 -5.58 -10.29
N LEU A 57 -2.30 -4.70 -9.31
CA LEU A 57 -3.25 -4.51 -8.22
C LEU A 57 -4.61 -4.06 -8.78
N HIS A 58 -5.66 -4.22 -7.97
CA HIS A 58 -6.98 -3.67 -8.28
C HIS A 58 -6.92 -2.14 -8.44
N GLU A 59 -7.92 -1.62 -9.16
CA GLU A 59 -8.05 -0.19 -9.38
C GLU A 59 -8.14 0.60 -8.07
N ARG A 60 -7.67 1.85 -8.13
CA ARG A 60 -7.83 2.82 -7.05
C ARG A 60 -9.31 3.07 -6.77
N THR A 61 -9.66 3.23 -5.50
CA THR A 61 -11.01 3.68 -5.08
C THR A 61 -11.25 5.14 -5.49
N HIS A 62 -12.49 5.62 -5.40
CA HIS A 62 -12.81 7.01 -5.73
C HIS A 62 -12.02 7.99 -4.86
N ASP A 63 -12.07 7.80 -3.53
CA ASP A 63 -11.37 8.63 -2.57
C ASP A 63 -9.84 8.59 -2.78
N GLU A 64 -9.29 7.41 -3.09
CA GLU A 64 -7.86 7.28 -3.42
C GLU A 64 -7.49 8.05 -4.69
N LYS A 65 -8.33 7.99 -5.74
CA LYS A 65 -8.12 8.73 -7.00
C LYS A 65 -8.17 10.23 -6.76
N GLU A 66 -9.15 10.71 -6.00
CA GLU A 66 -9.30 12.15 -5.69
C GLU A 66 -8.11 12.67 -4.88
N PHE A 67 -7.77 11.98 -3.78
CA PHE A 67 -6.67 12.38 -2.91
C PHE A 67 -5.32 12.38 -3.65
N LEU A 68 -4.99 11.30 -4.37
CA LEU A 68 -3.73 11.22 -5.11
C LEU A 68 -3.69 12.15 -6.31
N GLY A 69 -4.83 12.44 -6.93
CA GLY A 69 -4.92 13.44 -8.00
C GLY A 69 -4.52 14.84 -7.53
N ALA A 70 -4.83 15.19 -6.28
CA ALA A 70 -4.44 16.47 -5.67
C ALA A 70 -3.02 16.45 -5.10
N MET A 71 -2.63 15.38 -4.39
CA MET A 71 -1.40 15.34 -3.59
C MET A 71 -0.20 14.75 -4.34
N ALA A 72 -0.42 13.88 -5.32
CA ALA A 72 0.63 13.17 -6.04
C ALA A 72 0.33 13.12 -7.56
N PRO A 73 0.11 14.27 -8.22
CA PRO A 73 -0.30 14.30 -9.62
C PRO A 73 0.76 13.66 -10.52
N GLY A 74 0.32 12.74 -11.39
CA GLY A 74 1.19 12.02 -12.34
C GLY A 74 2.02 10.89 -11.75
N ARG A 75 1.82 10.53 -10.47
CA ARG A 75 2.55 9.46 -9.79
C ARG A 75 1.72 8.18 -9.71
N ASP A 76 1.71 7.43 -10.81
CA ASP A 76 0.92 6.20 -10.90
C ASP A 76 1.44 5.04 -10.05
N GLU A 77 2.70 5.09 -9.63
CA GLU A 77 3.30 4.15 -8.69
C GLU A 77 2.82 4.35 -7.25
N VAL A 78 2.29 5.53 -6.91
CA VAL A 78 1.84 5.85 -5.55
C VAL A 78 0.45 5.26 -5.30
N ARG A 79 0.30 4.60 -4.15
CA ARG A 79 -0.96 4.04 -3.66
C ARG A 79 -1.16 4.37 -2.19
N LEU A 80 -2.40 4.38 -1.74
CA LEU A 80 -2.72 4.42 -0.32
C LEU A 80 -2.87 2.98 0.18
N ALA A 81 -1.94 2.53 1.02
CA ALA A 81 -1.93 1.13 1.49
C ALA A 81 -3.26 0.73 2.14
N CYS A 82 -3.99 1.67 2.76
CA CYS A 82 -5.29 1.37 3.36
C CYS A 82 -6.39 0.96 2.37
N GLN A 83 -6.20 1.27 1.09
CA GLN A 83 -7.14 0.94 0.02
C GLN A 83 -6.72 -0.32 -0.74
N ILE A 84 -5.63 -0.98 -0.33
CA ILE A 84 -5.09 -2.16 -1.01
C ILE A 84 -5.63 -3.46 -0.42
N HIS A 85 -6.27 -4.25 -1.27
CA HIS A 85 -6.53 -5.67 -1.06
C HIS A 85 -5.51 -6.46 -1.86
N ILE A 86 -4.63 -7.19 -1.18
CA ILE A 86 -3.49 -7.83 -1.83
C ILE A 86 -3.93 -8.97 -2.73
N ASN A 87 -3.45 -9.03 -3.97
CA ASN A 87 -3.78 -10.10 -4.93
C ASN A 87 -2.54 -10.76 -5.56
N THR A 88 -1.35 -10.29 -5.20
CA THR A 88 -0.09 -10.68 -5.82
C THR A 88 1.09 -10.30 -4.93
N ASN A 89 2.28 -10.81 -5.21
CA ASN A 89 3.48 -10.39 -4.49
C ASN A 89 3.86 -8.98 -4.94
N ILE A 90 4.21 -8.14 -3.98
CA ILE A 90 4.59 -6.74 -4.23
C ILE A 90 5.83 -6.35 -3.45
N LYS A 91 6.61 -5.42 -4.01
CA LYS A 91 7.67 -4.70 -3.32
C LYS A 91 7.27 -3.24 -3.21
N ILE A 92 7.32 -2.71 -2.01
CA ILE A 92 6.85 -1.36 -1.71
C ILE A 92 7.90 -0.59 -0.92
N LYS A 93 7.85 0.73 -1.02
CA LYS A 93 8.60 1.64 -0.15
C LYS A 93 7.66 2.70 0.41
N LYS A 94 7.99 3.24 1.57
CA LYS A 94 7.27 4.40 2.09
C LYS A 94 7.55 5.61 1.19
N THR A 95 6.54 6.44 0.99
CA THR A 95 6.70 7.77 0.40
C THR A 95 5.98 8.78 1.26
N ASP A 96 6.52 9.99 1.28
CA ASP A 96 5.81 11.15 1.77
C ASP A 96 5.21 11.88 0.54
N ILE A 97 3.97 12.34 0.64
CA ILE A 97 3.23 13.09 -0.39
C ILE A 97 2.45 14.24 0.26
#